data_AF-A0A5N4DXA2-F1
#
_entry.id   AF-A0A5N4DXA2-F1
#
_cell.length_a   1.000
_cell.length_b   1.000
_cell.length_c   1.000
_cell.angle_alpha   90.00
_cell.angle_beta   90.00
_cell.angle_gamma   90.00
#
_symmetry.space_group_name_H-M   'P 1'
#
loop_
_entity.id
_entity.type
_entity.pdbx_description
1 polymer ?
#
loop_
_entity_poly.entity_id
_entity_poly.type
_entity_poly.pdbx_seq_one_letter_code
_entity_poly.pdbx_strand_id
1 'polypeptide(L)'
;LFKEVAGPTEMCDQRQLGLLLHDAIQIPRQLGEVAAFGGSNIEPSVRSCFQQNNNKPEISVKEFIDWMRLEPQSMVWLPVLHRVAAAETAKHQAKCNICKECPIVGFR
;
A
#
# COMPACT_ATOMS: atom_id res chain seq x y z
N LEU A 1 -4.02 5.65 9.53
CA LEU A 1 -3.61 6.25 8.23
C LEU A 1 -4.67 7.22 7.75
N PHE A 2 -5.75 6.80 7.07
CA PHE A 2 -6.76 7.73 6.55
C PHE A 2 -7.36 8.68 7.61
N LYS A 3 -7.71 8.14 8.79
CA LYS A 3 -8.23 8.93 9.91
C LYS A 3 -7.26 10.00 10.45
N GLU A 4 -5.96 9.86 10.21
CA GLU A 4 -4.94 10.84 10.66
C GLU A 4 -4.96 12.11 9.80
N VAL A 5 -5.44 12.02 8.56
CA VAL A 5 -5.50 13.15 7.63
C VAL A 5 -6.93 13.63 7.37
N ALA A 6 -7.94 12.80 7.69
CA ALA A 6 -9.34 13.14 7.49
C ALA A 6 -9.77 14.34 8.36
N GLY A 7 -10.68 15.15 7.82
CA GLY A 7 -11.25 16.28 8.53
C GLY A 7 -12.26 15.85 9.62
N PRO A 8 -12.87 16.83 10.31
CA PRO A 8 -13.87 16.57 11.36
C PRO A 8 -15.09 15.75 10.91
N THR A 9 -15.35 15.71 9.60
CA THR A 9 -16.45 14.98 8.94
C THR A 9 -16.09 13.54 8.59
N GLU A 10 -14.91 13.04 8.97
CA GLU A 10 -14.35 11.75 8.52
C GLU A 10 -14.18 11.63 7.00
N MET A 11 -14.15 12.76 6.30
CA MET A 11 -13.91 12.87 4.86
C MET A 11 -12.51 13.44 4.61
N CYS A 12 -11.97 13.20 3.42
CA CYS A 12 -10.61 13.60 3.04
C CYS A 12 -10.62 14.27 1.67
N ASP A 13 -10.09 15.49 1.58
CA ASP A 13 -9.89 16.21 0.32
C ASP A 13 -8.58 15.81 -0.38
N GLN A 14 -8.33 16.39 -1.57
CA GLN A 14 -7.12 16.09 -2.35
C GLN A 14 -5.82 16.46 -1.61
N ARG A 15 -5.83 17.54 -0.82
CA ARG A 15 -4.67 18.01 -0.09
C ARG A 15 -4.34 17.05 1.05
N GLN A 16 -5.35 16.66 1.83
CA GLN A 16 -5.24 15.71 2.92
C GLN A 16 -4.76 14.35 2.44
N LEU A 17 -5.31 13.84 1.32
CA LEU A 17 -4.82 12.61 0.70
C LEU A 17 -3.38 12.77 0.21
N GLY A 18 -3.05 13.93 -0.37
CA GLY A 18 -1.69 14.24 -0.81
C GLY A 18 -0.68 14.18 0.32
N LEU A 19 -1.00 14.69 1.50
CA LEU A 19 -0.15 14.60 2.69
C LEU A 19 0.06 13.14 3.11
N LEU A 20 -1.01 12.34 3.15
CA LEU A 20 -0.92 10.91 3.48
C LEU A 20 0.02 10.17 2.52
N LEU A 21 -0.16 10.36 1.22
CA LEU A 21 0.62 9.67 0.19
C LEU A 21 2.08 10.15 0.19
N HIS A 22 2.29 11.45 0.41
CA HIS A 22 3.62 12.03 0.52
C HIS A 22 4.41 11.45 1.69
N ASP A 23 3.76 11.23 2.83
CA ASP A 23 4.43 10.65 4.01
C ASP A 23 4.63 9.14 3.83
N ALA A 24 3.66 8.44 3.24
CA ALA A 24 3.77 7.01 2.96
C ALA A 24 4.93 6.68 2.00
N ILE A 25 5.15 7.50 0.97
CA ILE A 25 6.21 7.27 -0.01
C ILE A 25 7.63 7.51 0.55
N GLN A 26 7.77 8.15 1.72
CA GLN A 26 9.08 8.32 2.35
C GLN A 26 9.72 6.99 2.76
N ILE A 27 8.92 5.97 3.09
CA ILE A 27 9.41 4.64 3.47
C ILE A 27 10.20 3.98 2.32
N PRO A 28 9.60 3.71 1.14
CA PRO A 28 10.34 3.15 0.02
C PRO A 28 11.43 4.10 -0.50
N ARG A 29 11.27 5.42 -0.35
CA ARG A 29 12.33 6.38 -0.67
C ARG A 29 13.57 6.20 0.21
N GLN A 30 13.40 5.98 1.50
CA GLN A 30 14.51 5.74 2.41
C GLN A 30 15.28 4.45 2.07
N LEU A 31 14.60 3.48 1.45
CA LEU A 31 15.19 2.23 0.96
C LEU A 31 15.82 2.36 -0.44
N GLY A 32 15.69 3.52 -1.10
CA GLY A 32 16.16 3.72 -2.47
C GLY A 32 15.26 3.13 -3.55
N GLU A 33 14.04 2.70 -3.21
CA GLU A 33 13.12 2.01 -4.12
C GLU A 33 12.01 2.91 -4.68
N VAL A 34 12.00 4.21 -4.36
CA VAL A 34 10.92 5.15 -4.75
C VAL A 34 10.60 5.16 -6.26
N ALA A 35 11.61 4.94 -7.11
CA ALA A 35 11.41 4.88 -8.57
C ALA A 35 10.49 3.72 -8.98
N ALA A 36 10.50 2.61 -8.23
CA ALA A 36 9.62 1.49 -8.45
C ALA A 36 8.17 1.78 -8.03
N PHE A 37 7.91 2.82 -7.21
CA PHE A 37 6.60 3.12 -6.64
C PHE A 37 5.99 4.44 -7.17
N GLY A 38 6.29 4.79 -8.43
CA GLY A 38 5.72 5.97 -9.08
C GLY A 38 6.50 7.28 -8.84
N GLY A 39 7.66 7.20 -8.18
CA GLY A 39 8.51 8.36 -7.91
C GLY A 39 8.02 9.22 -6.74
N SER A 40 8.74 10.31 -6.47
CA SER A 40 8.44 11.19 -5.34
C SER A 40 7.20 12.08 -5.54
N ASN A 41 6.72 12.22 -6.78
CA ASN A 41 5.54 13.03 -7.07
C ASN A 41 4.26 12.22 -6.86
N ILE A 42 3.49 12.57 -5.83
CA ILE A 42 2.25 11.89 -5.46
C ILE A 42 1.01 12.40 -6.22
N GLU A 43 1.11 13.52 -6.94
CA GLU A 43 -0.05 14.14 -7.61
C GLU A 43 -0.78 13.21 -8.59
N PRO A 44 -0.10 12.37 -9.40
CA PRO A 44 -0.79 11.41 -10.26
C PRO A 44 -1.64 10.41 -9.46
N SER A 45 -1.16 10.01 -8.27
CA SER A 45 -1.87 9.07 -7.39
C SER A 45 -3.09 9.70 -6.74
N VAL A 46 -2.97 10.94 -6.26
CA VAL A 46 -4.12 11.71 -5.73
C VAL A 46 -5.17 11.87 -6.83
N ARG A 47 -4.76 12.32 -8.02
CA ARG A 47 -5.66 12.50 -9.16
C ARG A 47 -6.36 11.20 -9.54
N SER A 48 -5.63 10.10 -9.59
CA SER A 48 -6.18 8.77 -9.88
C SER A 48 -7.26 8.38 -8.86
N CYS A 49 -7.02 8.57 -7.56
CA CYS A 49 -7.98 8.28 -6.51
C CYS A 49 -9.27 9.09 -6.66
N PHE A 50 -9.15 10.40 -6.92
CA PHE A 50 -10.31 11.28 -7.07
C PHE A 50 -11.08 11.05 -8.37
N GLN A 51 -10.39 10.73 -9.47
CA GLN A 51 -11.03 10.36 -10.74
C GLN A 51 -11.90 9.11 -10.59
N GLN A 52 -11.45 8.09 -9.84
CA GLN A 52 -12.26 6.91 -9.56
C GLN A 52 -13.51 7.20 -8.72
N ASN A 53 -13.47 8.28 -7.96
CA ASN A 53 -14.58 8.73 -7.10
C ASN A 53 -15.37 9.88 -7.75
N ASN A 54 -15.47 9.89 -9.09
CA ASN A 54 -16.22 10.88 -9.87
C ASN A 54 -15.81 12.34 -9.62
N ASN A 55 -14.55 12.59 -9.28
CA ASN A 55 -14.00 13.91 -8.96
C ASN A 55 -14.80 14.67 -7.88
N LYS A 56 -15.37 13.94 -6.91
CA LYS A 56 -15.96 14.55 -5.71
C LYS A 56 -14.93 15.43 -5.00
N PRO A 57 -15.34 16.50 -4.29
CA PRO A 57 -14.42 17.36 -3.56
C PRO A 57 -13.72 16.63 -2.40
N GLU A 58 -14.39 15.62 -1.82
CA GLU A 58 -13.88 14.81 -0.72
C GLU A 58 -14.25 13.35 -0.92
N ILE A 59 -13.46 12.45 -0.33
CA ILE A 59 -13.69 11.00 -0.31
C ILE A 59 -13.87 10.50 1.12
N SER A 60 -14.65 9.45 1.28
CA SER A 60 -14.82 8.70 2.52
C SER A 60 -13.73 7.63 2.68
N VAL A 61 -13.61 7.08 3.89
CA VAL A 61 -12.69 5.96 4.16
C VAL A 61 -12.99 4.73 3.29
N LYS A 62 -14.27 4.49 2.96
CA LYS A 62 -14.68 3.35 2.12
C LYS A 62 -14.14 3.52 0.69
N GLU A 63 -14.33 4.69 0.12
CA GLU A 63 -13.84 5.04 -1.22
C GLU A 63 -12.30 4.99 -1.31
N PHE A 64 -11.62 5.41 -0.25
CA PHE A 64 -10.16 5.24 -0.14
C PHE A 64 -9.73 3.77 -0.08
N ILE A 65 -10.42 2.94 0.70
CA ILE A 65 -10.14 1.49 0.77
C ILE A 65 -10.39 0.82 -0.58
N ASP A 66 -11.47 1.18 -1.26
CA ASP A 66 -11.78 0.64 -2.59
C ASP A 66 -10.70 1.01 -3.62
N TRP A 67 -10.14 2.22 -3.56
CA TRP A 67 -8.96 2.61 -4.34
C TRP A 67 -7.70 1.81 -3.94
N MET A 68 -7.43 1.64 -2.65
CA MET A 68 -6.28 0.85 -2.15
C MET A 68 -6.30 -0.62 -2.59
N ARG A 69 -7.50 -1.20 -2.77
CA ARG A 69 -7.67 -2.58 -3.27
C ARG A 69 -7.21 -2.77 -4.71
N LEU A 70 -7.11 -1.69 -5.47
CA LEU A 70 -6.54 -1.72 -6.82
C LEU A 70 -5.01 -1.68 -6.81
N GLU A 71 -4.40 -1.68 -5.63
CA GLU A 71 -2.95 -1.67 -5.43
C GLU A 71 -2.26 -0.55 -6.22
N PRO A 72 -2.62 0.73 -5.99
CA PRO A 72 -2.05 1.84 -6.74
C PRO A 72 -0.54 1.90 -6.53
N GLN A 73 0.21 2.25 -7.58
CA GLN A 73 1.68 2.12 -7.62
C GLN A 73 2.40 2.80 -6.45
N SER A 74 1.88 3.92 -5.95
CA SER A 74 2.44 4.65 -4.79
C SER A 74 2.24 3.95 -3.45
N MET A 75 1.31 3.01 -3.36
CA MET A 75 0.94 2.31 -2.12
C MET A 75 1.07 0.79 -2.19
N VAL A 76 1.33 0.19 -3.37
CA VAL A 76 1.43 -1.28 -3.56
C VAL A 76 2.52 -1.93 -2.70
N TRP A 77 3.53 -1.19 -2.28
CA TRP A 77 4.57 -1.68 -1.35
C TRP A 77 3.98 -2.14 -0.02
N LEU A 78 2.91 -1.52 0.48
CA LEU A 78 2.30 -1.84 1.77
C LEU A 78 1.58 -3.20 1.78
N PRO A 79 0.65 -3.51 0.84
CA PRO A 79 0.07 -4.85 0.77
C PRO A 79 1.11 -5.91 0.36
N VAL A 80 2.13 -5.57 -0.45
CA VAL A 80 3.25 -6.47 -0.72
C VAL A 80 4.01 -6.82 0.56
N LEU A 81 4.36 -5.82 1.38
CA LEU A 81 5.02 -6.03 2.67
C LEU A 81 4.19 -6.94 3.59
N HIS A 82 2.88 -6.74 3.65
CA HIS A 82 1.99 -7.62 4.41
C HIS A 82 2.02 -9.07 3.88
N ARG A 83 2.00 -9.28 2.56
CA ARG A 83 2.14 -10.61 1.96
C ARG A 83 3.48 -11.26 2.28
N VAL A 84 4.57 -10.48 2.22
CA VAL A 84 5.93 -10.95 2.55
C VAL A 84 5.99 -11.40 4.00
N ALA A 85 5.49 -10.58 4.94
CA ALA A 85 5.43 -10.93 6.35
C ALA A 85 4.57 -12.18 6.62
N ALA A 86 3.43 -12.32 5.93
CA ALA A 86 2.58 -13.49 6.06
C ALA A 86 3.25 -14.77 5.51
N ALA A 87 4.04 -14.65 4.44
CA ALA A 87 4.75 -15.77 3.84
C ALA A 87 5.94 -16.26 4.69
N GLU A 88 6.54 -15.40 5.52
CA GLU A 88 7.69 -15.75 6.38
C GLU A 88 7.42 -16.95 7.29
N THR A 89 6.19 -17.08 7.80
CA THR A 89 5.79 -18.17 8.70
C THR A 89 4.96 -19.26 8.01
N ALA A 90 4.79 -19.17 6.69
CA ALA A 90 4.00 -20.12 5.93
C ALA A 90 4.67 -21.50 5.93
N LYS A 91 3.90 -22.53 6.28
CA LYS A 91 4.36 -23.93 6.28
C LYS A 91 3.93 -24.61 4.99
N HIS A 92 4.91 -25.09 4.24
CA HIS A 92 4.70 -25.89 3.04
C HIS A 92 4.93 -27.35 3.38
N GLN A 93 3.98 -28.21 3.02
CA GLN A 93 4.09 -29.67 3.14
C GLN A 93 5.06 -30.23 2.07
N ALA A 94 6.29 -29.72 2.10
CA ALA A 94 7.39 -30.06 1.23
C ALA A 94 8.58 -30.47 2.09
N LYS A 95 9.41 -31.37 1.56
CA LYS A 95 10.58 -31.91 2.24
C LYS A 95 11.84 -31.49 1.50
N CYS A 96 12.81 -30.90 2.21
CA CYS A 96 14.08 -30.51 1.59
C CYS A 96 14.81 -31.75 1.05
N ASN A 97 15.28 -31.72 -0.20
CA ASN A 97 15.94 -32.89 -0.79
C ASN A 97 17.33 -33.15 -0.16
N ILE A 98 17.98 -32.13 0.38
CA ILE A 98 19.33 -32.23 0.97
C ILE A 98 19.24 -32.59 2.46
N CYS A 99 18.70 -31.69 3.29
CA CYS A 99 18.66 -31.90 4.75
C CYS A 99 17.48 -32.74 5.25
N LYS A 100 16.52 -33.10 4.38
CA LYS A 100 15.32 -33.89 4.70
C LYS A 100 14.35 -33.26 5.71
N GLU A 101 14.54 -32.01 6.08
CA GLU A 101 13.65 -31.24 6.96
C GLU A 101 12.25 -31.07 6.34
N CYS A 102 11.22 -31.17 7.18
CA CYS A 102 9.81 -31.04 6.83
C CYS A 102 9.00 -30.63 8.08
N PRO A 103 8.07 -29.67 7.99
CA PRO A 103 7.71 -28.89 6.80
C PRO A 103 8.74 -27.81 6.48
N ILE A 104 8.81 -27.39 5.21
CA ILE A 104 9.56 -26.18 4.83
C ILE A 104 8.78 -24.96 5.30
N VAL A 105 9.44 -24.05 6.01
CA VAL A 105 8.86 -22.78 6.48
C VAL A 105 9.48 -21.62 5.71
N GLY A 106 8.65 -20.68 5.26
CA GLY A 106 9.09 -19.45 4.61
C GLY A 106 8.44 -19.24 3.24
N PHE A 107 9.11 -18.47 2.39
CA PHE A 107 8.64 -18.19 1.04
C PHE A 107 8.54 -19.48 0.21
N ARG A 108 7.49 -19.58 -0.61
CA ARG A 108 7.31 -20.68 -1.55
C ARG A 108 8.20 -20.50 -2.77
#